data_AF-A0A926MHU2-F1
#
_entry.id   AF-A0A926MHU2-F1
#
_cell.length_a   1.000
_cell.length_b   1.000
_cell.length_c   1.000
_cell.angle_alpha   90.00
_cell.angle_beta   90.00
_cell.angle_gamma   90.00
#
_symmetry.space_group_name_H-M   'P 1'
#
loop_
_entity.id
_entity.type
_entity.pdbx_description
1 polymer ?
#
loop_
_entity_poly.entity_id
_entity_poly.type
_entity_poly.pdbx_seq_one_letter_code
_entity_poly.pdbx_strand_id
1 'polypeptide(L)'
;MFNKLVKVLALFLLFYQTQAYSKSASFNDFNSRDLTNYFSGIIAYENKENTDALKFFNASKVLLNKHNSYLKRYVNSLVLENKVAQAINIIKNKNNKNNVDFFNAYILLVIDSLKKNDFKKAEEYLIQSLKFKDQKRFNLVISETLRQYIYTFKNKKILNSKQNFGNLSLISQSFQRCYLDEKNTGSFFLNLINNQQGDYSRYIFFYINYLIDNQEIDEAKAIGDQLEYINSTLLLTQTKSWLDKNKLKEFNKIFSCKNHNDVISEFLFLISNLYSSQDDIEKSNFYLNLSSYLNPKFKFNLTLVAENFYLNKEYDKVKTVLKKFDKKDEFYYWFKVKKEAQIIIKEQGYEDGINFISSKFNNIGDQNLKMVFDIANFYKNSKKYKKAIEYYTQIISTLDENSDIKSDILYRRGGSFERLGNYKKADKDLLHSLEINPDDAYALNYLAYSWLERDYNIDEAFQMLEKAYSLKNNDPYIIDSIGWAYYLIDNYVEAEKYLKRAVELMPEDPIVNDHYGDILWKLNRKIQARYFWKNVLSFEDTDEDIRKNVQLKMIDGVTNS
;
A
#
# COMPACT_ATOMS: atom_id res chain seq x y z
N MET A 1 -19.93 -70.55 -36.78
CA MET A 1 -20.21 -69.95 -35.46
C MET A 1 -18.97 -69.78 -34.57
N PHE A 2 -17.97 -70.67 -34.64
CA PHE A 2 -16.77 -70.62 -33.78
C PHE A 2 -15.97 -69.30 -33.87
N ASN A 3 -15.83 -68.73 -35.06
CA ASN A 3 -15.03 -67.51 -35.29
C ASN A 3 -15.67 -66.20 -34.76
N LYS A 4 -17.00 -66.17 -34.57
CA LYS A 4 -17.67 -65.03 -33.91
C LYS A 4 -17.54 -65.11 -32.40
N LEU A 5 -17.60 -66.32 -31.83
CA LEU A 5 -17.48 -66.53 -30.39
C LEU A 5 -16.08 -66.14 -29.88
N VAL A 6 -15.02 -66.51 -30.62
CA VAL A 6 -13.63 -66.16 -30.26
C VAL A 6 -13.39 -64.65 -30.33
N LYS A 7 -13.96 -63.95 -31.32
CA LYS A 7 -13.86 -62.48 -31.41
C LYS A 7 -14.60 -61.77 -30.29
N VAL A 8 -15.75 -62.29 -29.86
CA VAL A 8 -16.50 -61.73 -28.71
C VAL A 8 -15.75 -61.98 -27.40
N LEU A 9 -15.17 -63.16 -27.21
CA LEU A 9 -14.33 -63.47 -26.04
C LEU A 9 -13.05 -62.61 -25.98
N ALA A 10 -12.41 -62.37 -27.11
CA ALA A 10 -11.23 -61.49 -27.19
C ALA A 10 -11.58 -60.02 -26.90
N LEU A 11 -12.77 -59.55 -27.33
CA LEU A 11 -13.26 -58.22 -26.96
C LEU A 11 -13.53 -58.12 -25.45
N PHE A 12 -14.14 -59.15 -24.85
CA PHE A 12 -14.39 -59.17 -23.41
C PHE A 12 -13.08 -59.16 -22.58
N LEU A 13 -12.01 -59.77 -23.08
CA LEU A 13 -10.68 -59.71 -22.44
C LEU A 13 -10.02 -58.33 -22.56
N LEU A 14 -10.24 -57.60 -23.66
CA LEU A 14 -9.73 -56.23 -23.84
C LEU A 14 -10.47 -55.20 -22.98
N PHE A 15 -11.76 -55.44 -22.67
CA PHE A 15 -12.55 -54.61 -21.76
C PHE A 15 -12.54 -55.11 -20.31
N TYR A 16 -11.84 -56.23 -20.03
CA TYR A 16 -11.58 -56.68 -18.67
C TYR A 16 -10.50 -55.79 -18.05
N GLN A 17 -10.88 -54.58 -17.66
CA GLN A 17 -10.07 -53.77 -16.76
C GLN A 17 -9.99 -54.53 -15.43
N THR A 18 -8.84 -55.15 -15.19
CA THR A 18 -8.52 -55.54 -13.82
C THR A 18 -8.54 -54.25 -13.01
N GLN A 19 -9.40 -54.17 -12.00
CA GLN A 19 -9.20 -53.18 -10.96
C GLN A 19 -7.81 -53.48 -10.40
N ALA A 20 -6.84 -52.63 -10.72
CA ALA A 20 -5.54 -52.66 -10.10
C ALA A 20 -5.76 -52.25 -8.65
N TYR A 21 -6.12 -53.22 -7.80
CA TYR A 21 -6.06 -53.07 -6.37
C TYR A 21 -4.59 -52.84 -6.04
N SER A 22 -4.26 -51.60 -5.72
CA SER A 22 -2.99 -51.27 -5.08
C SER A 22 -2.82 -52.24 -3.91
N LYS A 23 -1.78 -53.09 -3.96
CA LYS A 23 -1.33 -53.96 -2.85
C LYS A 23 -0.78 -53.14 -1.67
N SER A 24 -1.15 -51.87 -1.55
CA SER A 24 -0.79 -51.05 -0.42
C SER A 24 -1.71 -51.37 0.74
N ALA A 25 -1.18 -52.01 1.77
CA ALA A 25 -1.81 -52.11 3.09
C ALA A 25 -1.87 -50.74 3.83
N SER A 26 -1.64 -49.61 3.14
CA SER A 26 -1.57 -48.27 3.73
C SER A 26 -2.92 -47.67 4.13
N PHE A 27 -4.04 -48.33 3.80
CA PHE A 27 -5.37 -47.86 4.24
C PHE A 27 -5.56 -47.91 5.77
N ASN A 28 -4.76 -48.69 6.50
CA ASN A 28 -4.81 -48.68 7.97
C ASN A 28 -4.23 -47.38 8.58
N ASP A 29 -3.45 -46.62 7.83
CA ASP A 29 -2.93 -45.28 8.19
C ASP A 29 -3.68 -44.13 7.49
N PHE A 30 -4.71 -44.45 6.70
CA PHE A 30 -5.44 -43.50 5.88
C PHE A 30 -6.61 -42.90 6.66
N ASN A 31 -6.43 -41.67 7.14
CA ASN A 31 -7.51 -40.89 7.74
C ASN A 31 -8.09 -39.92 6.70
N SER A 32 -9.26 -40.25 6.16
CA SER A 32 -9.96 -39.42 5.17
C SER A 32 -10.21 -38.00 5.69
N ARG A 33 -10.48 -37.84 6.99
CA ARG A 33 -10.67 -36.55 7.63
C ARG A 33 -9.40 -35.69 7.59
N ASP A 34 -8.22 -36.28 7.80
CA ASP A 34 -6.95 -35.54 7.74
C ASP A 34 -6.65 -35.08 6.31
N LEU A 35 -6.97 -35.91 5.32
CA LEU A 35 -6.79 -35.58 3.91
C LEU A 35 -7.73 -34.44 3.47
N THR A 36 -9.02 -34.54 3.81
CA THR A 36 -10.01 -33.48 3.51
C THR A 36 -9.59 -32.17 4.17
N ASN A 37 -9.24 -32.19 5.47
CA ASN A 37 -8.78 -30.99 6.15
C ASN A 37 -7.49 -30.44 5.54
N TYR A 38 -6.54 -31.28 5.13
CA TYR A 38 -5.34 -30.79 4.48
C TYR A 38 -5.64 -30.06 3.16
N PHE A 39 -6.45 -30.64 2.28
CA PHE A 39 -6.81 -29.99 1.01
C PHE A 39 -7.68 -28.74 1.22
N SER A 40 -8.64 -28.77 2.13
CA SER A 40 -9.40 -27.57 2.51
C SER A 40 -8.48 -26.48 3.06
N GLY A 41 -7.48 -26.85 3.86
CA GLY A 41 -6.48 -25.92 4.37
C GLY A 41 -5.61 -25.33 3.26
N ILE A 42 -5.25 -26.11 2.23
CA ILE A 42 -4.53 -25.61 1.05
C ILE A 42 -5.39 -24.61 0.29
N ILE A 43 -6.64 -24.95 -0.02
CA ILE A 43 -7.54 -24.09 -0.79
C ILE A 43 -7.76 -22.78 -0.04
N ALA A 44 -8.07 -22.83 1.26
CA ALA A 44 -8.21 -21.64 2.08
C ALA A 44 -6.92 -20.80 2.10
N TYR A 45 -5.75 -21.43 2.22
CA TYR A 45 -4.46 -20.73 2.17
C TYR A 45 -4.23 -20.03 0.83
N GLU A 46 -4.51 -20.70 -0.29
CA GLU A 46 -4.35 -20.16 -1.64
C GLU A 46 -5.37 -19.05 -1.95
N ASN A 47 -6.56 -19.12 -1.35
CA ASN A 47 -7.57 -18.06 -1.35
C ASN A 47 -7.26 -16.92 -0.37
N LYS A 48 -6.13 -16.95 0.34
CA LYS A 48 -5.70 -15.97 1.36
C LYS A 48 -6.60 -15.93 2.62
N GLU A 49 -7.44 -16.94 2.82
CA GLU A 49 -8.30 -17.13 3.99
C GLU A 49 -7.51 -17.76 5.16
N ASN A 50 -6.52 -17.02 5.68
CA ASN A 50 -5.54 -17.55 6.63
C ASN A 50 -6.13 -18.14 7.93
N THR A 51 -7.22 -17.55 8.43
CA THR A 51 -7.90 -18.01 9.64
C THR A 51 -8.52 -19.40 9.42
N ASP A 52 -9.17 -19.61 8.28
CA ASP A 52 -9.77 -20.90 7.90
C ASP A 52 -8.69 -21.92 7.53
N ALA A 53 -7.66 -21.51 6.79
CA ALA A 53 -6.49 -22.34 6.51
C ALA A 53 -5.89 -22.89 7.82
N LEU A 54 -5.69 -22.02 8.81
CA LEU A 54 -5.17 -22.41 10.11
C LEU A 54 -6.13 -23.34 10.87
N LYS A 55 -7.45 -23.13 10.79
CA LYS A 55 -8.45 -24.03 11.38
C LYS A 55 -8.35 -25.44 10.80
N PHE A 56 -8.28 -25.55 9.48
CA PHE A 56 -8.12 -26.83 8.78
C PHE A 56 -6.78 -27.50 9.10
N PHE A 57 -5.67 -26.77 9.05
CA PHE A 57 -4.37 -27.31 9.44
C PHE A 57 -4.29 -27.66 10.94
N ASN A 58 -5.09 -27.04 11.80
CA ASN A 58 -5.19 -27.48 13.19
C ASN A 58 -5.91 -28.83 13.32
N ALA A 59 -6.87 -29.11 12.44
CA ALA A 59 -7.64 -30.35 12.42
C ALA A 59 -6.85 -31.55 11.86
N SER A 60 -5.82 -31.30 11.02
CA SER A 60 -4.96 -32.34 10.42
C SER A 60 -3.52 -32.35 10.95
N LYS A 61 -3.29 -31.93 12.20
CA LYS A 61 -1.95 -31.78 12.81
C LYS A 61 -1.06 -33.03 12.76
N VAL A 62 -1.65 -34.23 12.63
CA VAL A 62 -0.88 -35.47 12.50
C VAL A 62 0.10 -35.43 11.31
N LEU A 63 -0.24 -34.65 10.27
CA LEU A 63 0.57 -34.48 9.06
C LEU A 63 1.82 -33.62 9.27
N LEU A 64 1.94 -32.91 10.40
CA LEU A 64 3.14 -32.12 10.76
C LEU A 64 4.42 -32.96 10.77
N ASN A 65 4.30 -34.26 11.05
CA ASN A 65 5.44 -35.18 11.10
C ASN A 65 5.72 -35.87 9.77
N LYS A 66 4.79 -35.80 8.81
CA LYS A 66 4.80 -36.63 7.60
C LYS A 66 5.10 -35.83 6.33
N HIS A 67 4.87 -34.51 6.31
CA HIS A 67 4.92 -33.72 5.07
C HIS A 67 5.56 -32.33 5.26
N ASN A 68 6.71 -32.08 4.61
CA ASN A 68 7.44 -30.81 4.77
C ASN A 68 6.67 -29.59 4.24
N SER A 69 5.96 -29.72 3.11
CA SER A 69 5.13 -28.62 2.59
C SER A 69 3.94 -28.30 3.50
N TYR A 70 3.46 -29.29 4.26
CA TYR A 70 2.42 -29.08 5.27
C TYR A 70 2.97 -28.21 6.40
N LEU A 71 4.14 -28.60 6.93
CA LEU A 71 4.82 -27.84 7.98
C LEU A 71 5.04 -26.38 7.56
N LYS A 72 5.52 -26.16 6.33
CA LYS A 72 5.72 -24.81 5.77
C LYS A 72 4.43 -23.99 5.75
N ARG A 73 3.35 -24.52 5.17
CA ARG A 73 2.05 -23.83 5.09
C ARG A 73 1.45 -23.56 6.46
N TYR A 74 1.52 -24.53 7.37
CA TYR A 74 1.02 -24.38 8.74
C TYR A 74 1.79 -23.33 9.54
N VAL A 75 3.13 -23.36 9.46
CA VAL A 75 4.00 -22.34 10.09
C VAL A 75 3.71 -20.95 9.54
N ASN A 76 3.59 -20.80 8.22
CA ASN A 76 3.24 -19.51 7.62
C ASN A 76 1.86 -19.04 8.08
N SER A 77 0.85 -19.91 8.07
CA SER A 77 -0.50 -19.59 8.53
C SER A 77 -0.51 -19.13 10.00
N LEU A 78 0.29 -19.77 10.86
CA LEU A 78 0.46 -19.33 12.25
C LEU A 78 1.07 -17.92 12.33
N VAL A 79 2.11 -17.64 11.55
CA VAL A 79 2.73 -16.31 11.53
C VAL A 79 1.75 -15.25 11.03
N LEU A 80 0.99 -15.53 9.96
CA LEU A 80 0.00 -14.61 9.39
C LEU A 80 -1.14 -14.29 10.37
N GLU A 81 -1.52 -15.27 11.20
CA GLU A 81 -2.49 -15.08 12.30
C GLU A 81 -1.84 -14.53 13.59
N ASN A 82 -0.66 -13.89 13.48
CA ASN A 82 0.11 -13.29 14.57
C ASN A 82 0.45 -14.25 15.73
N LYS A 83 0.63 -15.54 15.43
CA LYS A 83 1.02 -16.61 16.38
C LYS A 83 2.50 -16.99 16.22
N VAL A 84 3.37 -15.99 16.09
CA VAL A 84 4.83 -16.14 15.82
C VAL A 84 5.52 -17.06 16.84
N ALA A 85 5.25 -16.89 18.14
CA ALA A 85 5.82 -17.73 19.20
C ALA A 85 5.42 -19.21 19.05
N GLN A 86 4.18 -19.49 18.66
CA GLN A 86 3.71 -20.87 18.43
C GLN A 86 4.42 -21.47 17.22
N ALA A 87 4.54 -20.71 16.13
CA ALA A 87 5.26 -21.13 14.93
C ALA A 87 6.72 -21.50 15.25
N ILE A 88 7.42 -20.66 16.02
CA ILE A 88 8.79 -20.93 16.49
C ILE A 88 8.87 -22.21 17.32
N ASN A 89 7.94 -22.41 18.27
CA ASN A 89 7.92 -23.61 19.11
C ASN A 89 7.77 -24.89 18.28
N ILE A 90 6.86 -24.87 17.29
CA ILE A 90 6.66 -25.99 16.36
C ILE A 90 7.94 -26.30 15.57
N ILE A 91 8.62 -25.27 15.05
CA ILE A 91 9.89 -25.43 14.34
C ILE A 91 10.96 -26.04 15.25
N LYS A 92 11.13 -25.53 16.47
CA LYS A 92 12.17 -26.00 17.40
C LYS A 92 11.99 -27.46 17.80
N ASN A 93 10.76 -27.87 18.09
CA ASN A 93 10.45 -29.26 18.42
C ASN A 93 10.74 -30.22 17.25
N LYS A 94 10.82 -29.69 16.01
CA LYS A 94 11.12 -30.43 14.79
C LYS A 94 12.59 -30.39 14.38
N ASN A 95 13.31 -29.32 14.73
CA ASN A 95 14.71 -29.16 14.33
C ASN A 95 15.62 -30.27 14.90
N ASN A 96 15.26 -30.82 16.07
CA ASN A 96 15.93 -32.00 16.64
C ASN A 96 15.76 -33.29 15.81
N LYS A 97 14.98 -33.28 14.72
CA LYS A 97 14.67 -34.43 13.85
C LYS A 97 14.98 -34.20 12.36
N ASN A 98 15.79 -33.19 12.00
CA ASN A 98 16.23 -32.89 10.61
C ASN A 98 15.14 -32.61 9.56
N ASN A 99 13.90 -32.26 9.96
CA ASN A 99 12.76 -32.11 9.02
C ASN A 99 12.37 -30.64 8.69
N VAL A 100 13.13 -29.65 9.13
CA VAL A 100 12.80 -28.23 8.87
C VAL A 100 13.77 -27.65 7.84
N ASP A 101 13.32 -27.55 6.58
CA ASP A 101 14.18 -27.07 5.51
C ASP A 101 13.54 -26.03 4.57
N PHE A 102 13.26 -24.84 5.09
CA PHE A 102 12.81 -23.71 4.28
C PHE A 102 13.21 -22.37 4.91
N PHE A 103 13.47 -21.38 4.07
CA PHE A 103 13.99 -20.07 4.45
C PHE A 103 13.27 -19.42 5.66
N ASN A 104 11.94 -19.32 5.60
CA ASN A 104 11.14 -18.68 6.66
C ASN A 104 11.34 -19.31 8.05
N ALA A 105 11.58 -20.63 8.13
CA ALA A 105 11.82 -21.28 9.40
C ALA A 105 13.15 -20.84 10.02
N TYR A 106 14.20 -20.70 9.22
CA TYR A 106 15.48 -20.18 9.68
C TYR A 106 15.37 -18.73 10.12
N ILE A 107 14.65 -17.89 9.38
CA ILE A 107 14.40 -16.49 9.80
C ILE A 107 13.65 -16.43 11.13
N LEU A 108 12.63 -17.27 11.35
CA LEU A 108 11.94 -17.37 12.64
C LEU A 108 12.87 -17.77 13.79
N LEU A 109 13.80 -18.71 13.53
CA LEU A 109 14.80 -19.14 14.50
C LEU A 109 15.84 -18.06 14.80
N VAL A 110 16.31 -17.34 13.78
CA VAL A 110 17.22 -16.18 13.92
C VAL A 110 16.58 -15.12 14.81
N ILE A 111 15.32 -14.77 14.53
CA ILE A 111 14.55 -13.78 15.29
C ILE A 111 14.34 -14.20 16.75
N ASP A 112 14.01 -15.48 16.99
CA ASP A 112 13.90 -15.98 18.36
C ASP A 112 15.22 -15.91 19.14
N SER A 113 16.34 -16.27 18.49
CA SER A 113 17.67 -16.20 19.11
C SER A 113 18.07 -14.75 19.40
N LEU A 114 17.83 -13.82 18.47
CA LEU A 114 18.03 -12.38 18.67
C LEU A 114 17.21 -11.83 19.85
N LYS A 115 15.93 -12.22 19.94
CA LYS A 115 15.05 -11.84 21.05
C LYS A 115 15.55 -12.33 22.40
N LYS A 116 16.30 -13.43 22.42
CA LYS A 116 16.94 -14.02 23.61
C LYS A 116 18.38 -13.56 23.82
N ASN A 117 18.86 -12.61 23.03
CA ASN A 117 20.23 -12.09 23.05
C ASN A 117 21.31 -13.15 22.76
N ASP A 118 20.95 -14.26 22.09
CA ASP A 118 21.87 -15.32 21.68
C ASP A 118 22.35 -15.08 20.24
N PHE A 119 23.32 -14.16 20.10
CA PHE A 119 23.84 -13.77 18.79
C PHE A 119 24.59 -14.89 18.08
N LYS A 120 25.24 -15.79 18.83
CA LYS A 120 25.97 -16.93 18.25
C LYS A 120 24.99 -17.89 17.57
N LYS A 121 23.91 -18.24 18.26
CA LYS A 121 22.89 -19.12 17.69
C LYS A 121 22.10 -18.46 16.57
N ALA A 122 21.88 -17.15 16.65
CA ALA A 122 21.31 -16.39 15.53
C ALA A 122 22.19 -16.48 14.27
N GLU A 123 23.51 -16.33 14.42
CA GLU A 123 24.47 -16.47 13.33
C GLU A 123 24.48 -17.90 12.74
N GLU A 124 24.46 -18.93 13.58
CA GLU A 124 24.40 -20.34 13.14
C GLU A 124 23.15 -20.62 12.28
N TYR A 125 21.98 -20.17 12.71
CA TYR A 125 20.75 -20.33 11.91
C TYR A 125 20.75 -19.50 10.64
N LEU A 126 21.36 -18.32 10.66
CA LEU A 126 21.48 -17.48 9.47
C LEU A 126 22.38 -18.13 8.41
N ILE A 127 23.51 -18.74 8.82
CA ILE A 127 24.38 -19.47 7.89
C ILE A 127 23.59 -20.60 7.21
N GLN A 128 22.73 -21.31 7.95
CA GLN A 128 21.87 -22.36 7.38
C GLN A 128 20.83 -21.81 6.40
N SER A 129 20.38 -20.55 6.54
CA SER A 129 19.43 -19.95 5.59
C SER A 129 20.07 -19.57 4.25
N LEU A 130 21.40 -19.42 4.18
CA LEU A 130 22.10 -18.97 2.97
C LEU A 130 21.95 -19.92 1.77
N LYS A 131 21.65 -21.20 1.99
CA LYS A 131 21.34 -22.13 0.89
C LYS A 131 20.09 -21.77 0.09
N PHE A 132 19.25 -20.86 0.62
CA PHE A 132 18.05 -20.35 -0.04
C PHE A 132 18.21 -18.96 -0.65
N LYS A 133 19.44 -18.40 -0.64
CA LYS A 133 19.69 -17.01 -1.06
C LYS A 133 19.24 -16.72 -2.51
N ASP A 134 19.39 -17.70 -3.40
CA ASP A 134 19.14 -17.54 -4.84
C ASP A 134 17.68 -17.87 -5.23
N GLN A 135 16.86 -18.37 -4.29
CA GLN A 135 15.47 -18.76 -4.62
C GLN A 135 14.54 -17.57 -4.84
N LYS A 136 14.78 -16.45 -4.16
CA LYS A 136 13.95 -15.24 -4.24
C LYS A 136 14.83 -14.01 -4.06
N ARG A 137 14.50 -12.94 -4.81
CA ARG A 137 15.25 -11.68 -4.84
C ARG A 137 15.58 -11.11 -3.45
N PHE A 138 14.62 -11.13 -2.53
CA PHE A 138 14.84 -10.57 -1.19
C PHE A 138 15.51 -11.52 -0.19
N ASN A 139 15.62 -12.82 -0.47
CA ASN A 139 16.25 -13.75 0.48
C ASN A 139 17.73 -13.40 0.72
N LEU A 140 18.45 -13.08 -0.36
CA LEU A 140 19.83 -12.61 -0.29
C LEU A 140 19.93 -11.32 0.53
N VAL A 141 19.10 -10.33 0.19
CA VAL A 141 19.05 -9.02 0.86
C VAL A 141 18.80 -9.17 2.37
N ILE A 142 17.82 -9.99 2.74
CA ILE A 142 17.48 -10.28 4.14
C ILE A 142 18.64 -10.95 4.85
N SER A 143 19.20 -12.01 4.25
CA SER A 143 20.27 -12.77 4.89
C SER A 143 21.52 -11.93 5.10
N GLU A 144 21.93 -11.17 4.08
CA GLU A 144 23.12 -10.33 4.12
C GLU A 144 22.97 -9.13 5.06
N THR A 145 21.79 -8.53 5.11
CA THR A 145 21.53 -7.42 6.04
C THR A 145 21.48 -7.90 7.48
N LEU A 146 20.81 -9.03 7.76
CA LEU A 146 20.83 -9.66 9.08
C LEU A 146 22.24 -10.08 9.50
N ARG A 147 23.07 -10.57 8.57
CA ARG A 147 24.48 -10.92 8.82
C ARG A 147 25.26 -9.72 9.33
N GLN A 148 25.10 -8.56 8.68
CA GLN A 148 25.75 -7.32 9.08
C GLN A 148 25.29 -6.84 10.46
N TYR A 149 23.98 -6.90 10.74
CA TYR A 149 23.44 -6.53 12.04
C TYR A 149 23.91 -7.47 13.16
N ILE A 150 23.80 -8.80 12.97
CA ILE A 150 24.25 -9.79 13.95
C ILE A 150 25.73 -9.63 14.24
N TYR A 151 26.55 -9.41 13.20
CA TYR A 151 27.97 -9.12 13.37
C TYR A 151 28.19 -7.87 14.23
N THR A 152 27.44 -6.79 13.96
CA THR A 152 27.52 -5.53 14.70
C THR A 152 27.14 -5.70 16.16
N PHE A 153 26.04 -6.39 16.45
CA PHE A 153 25.58 -6.61 17.82
C PHE A 153 26.53 -7.48 18.63
N LYS A 154 27.04 -8.55 17.99
CA LYS A 154 27.97 -9.52 18.60
C LYS A 154 29.35 -8.92 18.87
N ASN A 155 29.92 -8.22 17.88
CA ASN A 155 31.32 -7.78 17.92
C ASN A 155 31.50 -6.30 18.29
N LYS A 156 30.40 -5.54 18.39
CA LYS A 156 30.41 -4.09 18.66
C LYS A 156 31.23 -3.29 17.64
N LYS A 157 31.19 -3.73 16.38
CA LYS A 157 31.85 -3.07 15.24
C LYS A 157 31.14 -3.38 13.93
N ILE A 158 31.26 -2.49 12.96
CA ILE A 158 30.66 -2.65 11.64
C ILE A 158 31.52 -3.58 10.78
N LEU A 159 30.88 -4.43 9.97
CA LEU A 159 31.57 -5.35 9.05
C LEU A 159 32.15 -4.59 7.84
N ASN A 160 33.43 -4.80 7.53
CA ASN A 160 34.11 -4.09 6.43
C ASN A 160 33.72 -4.57 5.03
N SER A 161 33.48 -5.88 4.82
CA SER A 161 33.05 -6.41 3.52
C SER A 161 31.53 -6.37 3.39
N LYS A 162 31.02 -5.42 2.61
CA LYS A 162 29.57 -5.22 2.43
C LYS A 162 29.17 -5.47 0.99
N GLN A 163 28.17 -6.32 0.80
CA GLN A 163 27.36 -6.24 -0.42
C GLN A 163 26.54 -4.94 -0.34
N ASN A 164 26.57 -4.15 -1.41
CA ASN A 164 25.87 -2.88 -1.49
C ASN A 164 24.49 -3.09 -2.13
N PHE A 165 23.44 -2.71 -1.41
CA PHE A 165 22.04 -2.74 -1.84
C PHE A 165 21.46 -1.32 -1.99
N GLY A 166 22.31 -0.34 -2.29
CA GLY A 166 21.92 1.06 -2.46
C GLY A 166 21.43 1.68 -1.14
N ASN A 167 20.30 2.39 -1.18
CA ASN A 167 19.77 3.10 -0.01
C ASN A 167 19.39 2.18 1.15
N LEU A 168 19.10 0.89 0.89
CA LEU A 168 18.91 -0.09 1.97
C LEU A 168 20.19 -0.29 2.80
N SER A 169 21.35 -0.28 2.14
CA SER A 169 22.65 -0.33 2.84
C SER A 169 22.90 0.95 3.63
N LEU A 170 22.45 2.12 3.15
CA LEU A 170 22.55 3.38 3.90
C LEU A 170 21.69 3.36 5.17
N ILE A 171 20.43 2.89 5.07
CA ILE A 171 19.54 2.69 6.22
C ILE A 171 20.19 1.75 7.24
N SER A 172 20.65 0.59 6.80
CA SER A 172 21.28 -0.40 7.67
C SER A 172 22.53 0.14 8.37
N GLN A 173 23.35 0.89 7.64
CA GLN A 173 24.54 1.54 8.21
C GLN A 173 24.18 2.62 9.24
N SER A 174 23.15 3.42 8.98
CA SER A 174 22.67 4.45 9.91
C SER A 174 22.27 3.81 11.24
N PHE A 175 21.50 2.72 11.22
CA PHE A 175 21.13 2.01 12.44
C PHE A 175 22.29 1.27 13.11
N GLN A 176 23.22 0.68 12.36
CA GLN A 176 24.42 0.07 12.95
C GLN A 176 25.25 1.11 13.72
N ARG A 177 25.46 2.29 13.13
CA ARG A 177 26.17 3.42 13.79
C ARG A 177 25.39 3.94 15.00
N CYS A 178 24.08 4.09 14.87
CA CYS A 178 23.19 4.49 15.97
C CYS A 178 23.25 3.50 17.15
N TYR A 179 23.27 2.19 16.87
CA TYR A 179 23.44 1.15 17.87
C TYR A 179 24.80 1.24 18.59
N LEU A 180 25.87 1.53 17.84
CA LEU A 180 27.23 1.64 18.36
C LEU A 180 27.56 2.98 19.03
N ASP A 181 26.70 3.99 18.87
CA ASP A 181 26.97 5.36 19.34
C ASP A 181 28.16 6.04 18.64
N GLU A 182 28.33 5.79 17.34
CA GLU A 182 29.43 6.41 16.61
C GLU A 182 29.18 7.91 16.38
N LYS A 183 30.24 8.74 16.52
CA LYS A 183 30.17 10.20 16.40
C LYS A 183 29.58 10.73 15.09
N ASN A 184 29.66 9.94 14.02
CA ASN A 184 29.15 10.34 12.70
C ASN A 184 27.73 9.83 12.41
N THR A 185 27.01 9.30 13.42
CA THR A 185 25.64 8.78 13.25
C THR A 185 24.69 9.84 12.68
N GLY A 186 24.73 11.08 13.18
CA GLY A 186 23.88 12.17 12.68
C GLY A 186 24.07 12.46 11.18
N SER A 187 25.32 12.50 10.72
CA SER A 187 25.62 12.67 9.28
C SER A 187 25.01 11.57 8.40
N PHE A 188 24.97 10.31 8.88
CA PHE A 188 24.35 9.22 8.14
C PHE A 188 22.82 9.36 8.06
N PHE A 189 22.17 9.79 9.15
CA PHE A 189 20.75 10.10 9.11
C PHE A 189 20.44 11.30 8.21
N LEU A 190 21.22 12.38 8.28
CA LEU A 190 21.08 13.54 7.40
C LEU A 190 21.21 13.17 5.92
N ASN A 191 22.20 12.33 5.57
CA ASN A 191 22.36 11.82 4.21
C ASN A 191 21.18 10.97 3.75
N LEU A 192 20.51 10.28 4.67
CA LEU A 192 19.35 9.45 4.38
C LEU A 192 18.10 10.31 4.14
N ILE A 193 17.81 11.26 5.03
CA ILE A 193 16.58 12.07 4.95
C ILE A 193 16.62 13.10 3.81
N ASN A 194 17.81 13.55 3.39
CA ASN A 194 17.99 14.50 2.29
C ASN A 194 18.21 13.82 0.93
N ASN A 195 18.02 12.50 0.84
CA ASN A 195 18.25 11.76 -0.39
C ASN A 195 17.13 11.98 -1.41
N GLN A 196 17.48 12.42 -2.62
CA GLN A 196 16.53 12.75 -3.70
C GLN A 196 15.95 11.52 -4.43
N GLN A 197 16.50 10.31 -4.21
CA GLN A 197 16.13 9.09 -4.97
C GLN A 197 14.94 8.31 -4.36
N GLY A 198 14.24 8.88 -3.38
CA GLY A 198 13.04 8.26 -2.79
C GLY A 198 12.57 8.97 -1.53
N ASP A 199 11.41 8.55 -1.02
CA ASP A 199 10.87 9.05 0.25
C ASP A 199 11.50 8.30 1.43
N TYR A 200 12.41 8.98 2.13
CA TYR A 200 13.04 8.52 3.36
C TYR A 200 12.58 9.29 4.60
N SER A 201 11.48 10.04 4.47
CA SER A 201 10.96 10.91 5.53
C SER A 201 10.69 10.17 6.83
N ARG A 202 10.27 8.88 6.77
CA ARG A 202 10.10 8.02 7.95
C ARG A 202 11.33 8.03 8.87
N TYR A 203 12.54 8.15 8.32
CA TYR A 203 13.78 8.13 9.08
C TYR A 203 14.06 9.42 9.87
N ILE A 204 13.30 10.49 9.62
CA ILE A 204 13.30 11.69 10.45
C ILE A 204 12.88 11.34 11.89
N PHE A 205 11.89 10.45 12.09
CA PHE A 205 11.50 10.00 13.44
C PHE A 205 12.67 9.34 14.18
N PHE A 206 13.40 8.44 13.51
CA PHE A 206 14.53 7.72 14.11
C PHE A 206 15.71 8.66 14.40
N TYR A 207 15.93 9.65 13.54
CA TYR A 207 16.95 10.67 13.78
C TYR A 207 16.60 11.57 14.97
N ILE A 208 15.36 12.06 15.05
CA ILE A 208 14.86 12.83 16.20
C ILE A 208 14.97 12.01 17.49
N ASN A 209 14.61 10.72 17.45
CA ASN A 209 14.79 9.86 18.62
C ASN A 209 16.25 9.74 19.05
N TYR A 210 17.19 9.58 18.11
CA TYR A 210 18.61 9.56 18.38
C TYR A 210 19.12 10.88 19.01
N LEU A 211 18.69 12.03 18.48
CA LEU A 211 19.06 13.34 19.05
C LEU A 211 18.52 13.51 20.47
N ILE A 212 17.27 13.09 20.72
CA ILE A 212 16.67 13.13 22.05
C ILE A 212 17.44 12.25 23.04
N ASP A 213 17.85 11.05 22.63
CA ASP A 213 18.65 10.13 23.45
C ASP A 213 20.03 10.71 23.80
N ASN A 214 20.60 11.54 22.93
CA ASN A 214 21.89 12.23 23.14
C ASN A 214 21.76 13.62 23.79
N GLN A 215 20.56 14.00 24.24
CA GLN A 215 20.28 15.31 24.84
C GLN A 215 20.42 16.50 23.88
N GLU A 216 20.40 16.26 22.58
CA GLU A 216 20.45 17.27 21.50
C GLU A 216 19.03 17.77 21.16
N ILE A 217 18.32 18.28 22.17
CA ILE A 217 16.88 18.59 22.08
C ILE A 217 16.57 19.75 21.13
N ASP A 218 17.45 20.74 21.07
CA ASP A 218 17.24 21.92 20.23
C ASP A 218 17.32 21.58 18.74
N GLU A 219 18.25 20.71 18.35
CA GLU A 219 18.32 20.20 16.98
C GLU A 219 17.10 19.33 16.65
N ALA A 220 16.68 18.46 17.57
CA ALA A 220 15.49 17.64 17.41
C ALA A 220 14.23 18.50 17.17
N LYS A 221 14.09 19.63 17.89
CA LYS A 221 13.01 20.60 17.68
C LYS A 221 13.13 21.33 16.36
N ALA A 222 14.33 21.80 15.99
CA ALA A 222 14.54 22.49 14.72
C ALA A 222 14.13 21.62 13.52
N ILE A 223 14.41 20.32 13.56
CA ILE A 223 13.94 19.37 12.53
C ILE A 223 12.43 19.17 12.61
N GLY A 224 11.86 19.07 13.82
CA GLY A 224 10.41 18.95 14.02
C GLY A 224 9.61 20.17 13.56
N ASP A 225 10.18 21.36 13.65
CA ASP A 225 9.56 22.62 13.23
C ASP A 225 9.39 22.67 11.71
N GLN A 226 10.27 22.00 10.96
CA GLN A 226 10.17 21.86 9.49
C GLN A 226 9.07 20.88 9.06
N LEU A 227 8.56 20.04 9.96
CA LEU A 227 7.46 19.13 9.63
C LEU A 227 6.13 19.89 9.61
N GLU A 228 5.29 19.65 8.62
CA GLU A 228 3.91 20.15 8.61
C GLU A 228 2.91 19.06 9.00
N TYR A 229 1.78 19.47 9.59
CA TYR A 229 0.74 18.51 9.99
C TYR A 229 0.05 17.83 8.79
N ILE A 230 -0.11 18.54 7.67
CA ILE A 230 -0.97 18.07 6.56
C ILE A 230 -0.22 17.14 5.60
N ASN A 231 1.00 17.49 5.17
CA ASN A 231 1.76 16.74 4.17
C ASN A 231 2.62 15.60 4.76
N SER A 232 2.85 15.60 6.08
CA SER A 232 3.67 14.57 6.73
C SER A 232 3.00 13.20 6.80
N THR A 233 3.83 12.16 6.83
CA THR A 233 3.39 10.79 7.13
C THR A 233 2.85 10.70 8.56
N LEU A 234 1.99 9.72 8.84
CA LEU A 234 1.33 9.58 10.14
C LEU A 234 2.30 9.53 11.33
N LEU A 235 3.45 8.86 11.16
CA LEU A 235 4.49 8.79 12.19
C LEU A 235 5.11 10.17 12.44
N LEU A 236 5.38 10.93 11.38
CA LEU A 236 5.97 12.27 11.49
C LEU A 236 4.98 13.29 12.04
N THR A 237 3.70 13.20 11.67
CA THR A 237 2.66 14.03 12.28
C THR A 237 2.54 13.79 13.78
N GLN A 238 2.61 12.52 14.20
CA GLN A 238 2.63 12.16 15.62
C GLN A 238 3.92 12.62 16.32
N THR A 239 5.06 12.53 15.63
CA THR A 239 6.37 12.99 16.08
C THR A 239 6.35 14.49 16.36
N LYS A 240 5.85 15.29 15.42
CA LYS A 240 5.68 16.73 15.56
C LYS A 240 4.84 17.07 16.78
N SER A 241 3.66 16.45 16.94
CA SER A 241 2.81 16.69 18.12
C SER A 241 3.50 16.35 19.44
N TRP A 242 4.32 15.29 19.48
CA TRP A 242 5.11 15.02 20.68
C TRP A 242 6.17 16.09 20.96
N LEU A 243 6.82 16.64 19.94
CA LEU A 243 7.78 17.74 20.11
C LEU A 243 7.09 19.03 20.57
N ASP A 244 6.01 19.44 19.88
CA ASP A 244 5.23 20.65 20.19
C ASP A 244 4.67 20.61 21.63
N LYS A 245 4.24 19.43 22.09
CA LYS A 245 3.70 19.21 23.45
C LYS A 245 4.78 18.83 24.47
N ASN A 246 6.07 18.89 24.11
CA ASN A 246 7.22 18.52 24.93
C ASN A 246 7.13 17.10 25.56
N LYS A 247 6.53 16.15 24.84
CA LYS A 247 6.34 14.75 25.26
C LYS A 247 7.54 13.86 24.84
N LEU A 248 8.76 14.29 25.15
CA LEU A 248 10.01 13.62 24.71
C LEU A 248 10.12 12.16 25.18
N LYS A 249 9.49 11.81 26.32
CA LYS A 249 9.48 10.44 26.84
C LYS A 249 8.74 9.44 25.95
N GLU A 250 7.85 9.87 25.06
CA GLU A 250 7.09 8.96 24.19
C GLU A 250 7.96 8.28 23.13
N PHE A 251 9.02 8.94 22.66
CA PHE A 251 9.96 8.37 21.68
C PHE A 251 10.62 7.09 22.21
N ASN A 252 11.21 7.17 23.41
CA ASN A 252 11.97 6.07 24.01
C ASN A 252 11.07 4.91 24.45
N LYS A 253 9.76 5.17 24.64
CA LYS A 253 8.77 4.14 24.93
C LYS A 253 8.48 3.22 23.75
N ILE A 254 8.76 3.62 22.51
CA ILE A 254 8.41 2.84 21.32
C ILE A 254 9.63 2.34 20.54
N PHE A 255 10.77 3.01 20.64
CA PHE A 255 11.98 2.64 19.92
C PHE A 255 13.23 3.08 20.69
N SER A 256 14.33 2.34 20.54
CA SER A 256 15.66 2.78 20.95
C SER A 256 16.72 2.13 20.05
N CYS A 257 17.65 2.94 19.53
CA CYS A 257 18.78 2.43 18.77
C CYS A 257 19.67 1.46 19.57
N LYS A 258 19.70 1.55 20.90
CA LYS A 258 20.52 0.67 21.74
C LYS A 258 19.93 -0.73 21.91
N ASN A 259 18.66 -0.91 21.55
CA ASN A 259 17.99 -2.20 21.57
C ASN A 259 18.03 -2.85 20.18
N HIS A 260 18.80 -3.93 20.03
CA HIS A 260 18.91 -4.63 18.74
C HIS A 260 17.58 -5.22 18.26
N ASN A 261 16.65 -5.57 19.15
CA ASN A 261 15.33 -6.04 18.74
C ASN A 261 14.52 -4.93 18.06
N ASP A 262 14.64 -3.69 18.55
CA ASP A 262 13.95 -2.54 17.96
C ASP A 262 14.53 -2.24 16.57
N VAL A 263 15.86 -2.26 16.43
CA VAL A 263 16.55 -2.07 15.14
C VAL A 263 16.17 -3.14 14.12
N ILE A 264 16.22 -4.42 14.49
CA ILE A 264 15.83 -5.51 13.59
C ILE A 264 14.32 -5.46 13.27
N SER A 265 13.49 -5.04 14.23
CA SER A 265 12.07 -4.84 13.99
C SER A 265 11.82 -3.81 12.87
N GLU A 266 12.54 -2.68 12.87
CA GLU A 266 12.41 -1.68 11.81
C GLU A 266 12.92 -2.21 10.46
N PHE A 267 14.00 -2.99 10.45
CA PHE A 267 14.44 -3.66 9.24
C PHE A 267 13.37 -4.60 8.65
N LEU A 268 12.73 -5.41 9.50
CA LEU A 268 11.66 -6.32 9.06
C LEU A 268 10.40 -5.55 8.62
N PHE A 269 10.11 -4.40 9.23
CA PHE A 269 9.06 -3.49 8.77
C PHE A 269 9.35 -2.95 7.37
N LEU A 270 10.60 -2.55 7.10
CA LEU A 270 11.02 -2.11 5.77
C LEU A 270 10.84 -3.23 4.72
N ILE A 271 11.24 -4.47 5.04
CA ILE A 271 11.00 -5.62 4.16
C ILE A 271 9.50 -5.83 3.92
N SER A 272 8.65 -5.66 4.95
CA SER A 272 7.19 -5.70 4.79
C SER A 272 6.69 -4.64 3.80
N ASN A 273 7.12 -3.38 3.93
CA ASN A 273 6.74 -2.31 2.99
C ASN A 273 7.14 -2.63 1.55
N LEU A 274 8.35 -3.16 1.33
CA LEU A 274 8.82 -3.55 0.00
C LEU A 274 7.98 -4.66 -0.64
N TYR A 275 7.47 -5.61 0.15
CA TYR A 275 6.53 -6.61 -0.36
C TYR A 275 5.15 -6.02 -0.60
N SER A 276 4.70 -5.10 0.27
CA SER A 276 3.44 -4.40 0.11
C SER A 276 3.39 -3.60 -1.20
N SER A 277 4.48 -2.92 -1.55
CA SER A 277 4.59 -2.16 -2.80
C SER A 277 4.67 -3.04 -4.06
N GLN A 278 4.82 -4.37 -3.89
CA GLN A 278 4.76 -5.35 -4.97
C GLN A 278 3.45 -6.15 -4.97
N ASP A 279 2.44 -5.67 -4.23
CA ASP A 279 1.15 -6.32 -4.01
C ASP A 279 1.23 -7.73 -3.38
N ASP A 280 2.38 -8.08 -2.80
CA ASP A 280 2.60 -9.33 -2.08
C ASP A 280 2.23 -9.16 -0.60
N ILE A 281 0.92 -8.97 -0.37
CA ILE A 281 0.32 -8.69 0.93
C ILE A 281 0.61 -9.82 1.94
N GLU A 282 0.64 -11.08 1.49
CA GLU A 282 0.92 -12.22 2.37
C GLU A 282 2.34 -12.13 2.96
N LYS A 283 3.36 -11.93 2.12
CA LYS A 283 4.73 -11.76 2.63
C LYS A 283 4.88 -10.47 3.40
N SER A 284 4.23 -9.39 2.98
CA SER A 284 4.21 -8.14 3.74
C SER A 284 3.75 -8.41 5.19
N ASN A 285 2.58 -9.03 5.36
CA ASN A 285 2.04 -9.38 6.68
C ASN A 285 2.94 -10.37 7.45
N PHE A 286 3.58 -11.32 6.77
CA PHE A 286 4.54 -12.23 7.40
C PHE A 286 5.67 -11.46 8.09
N TYR A 287 6.39 -10.60 7.36
CA TYR A 287 7.51 -9.83 7.92
C TYR A 287 7.04 -8.78 8.94
N LEU A 288 5.84 -8.24 8.77
CA LEU A 288 5.24 -7.29 9.71
C LEU A 288 4.89 -7.91 11.06
N ASN A 289 4.41 -9.16 11.07
CA ASN A 289 4.16 -9.91 12.30
C ASN A 289 5.48 -10.30 13.01
N LEU A 290 6.54 -10.57 12.25
CA LEU A 290 7.89 -10.76 12.80
C LEU A 290 8.45 -9.47 13.41
N SER A 291 8.28 -8.33 12.74
CA SER A 291 8.60 -6.99 13.24
C SER A 291 7.88 -6.73 14.57
N SER A 292 6.55 -6.88 14.58
CA SER A 292 5.71 -6.72 15.79
C SER A 292 6.08 -7.69 16.91
N TYR A 293 6.54 -8.91 16.58
CA TYR A 293 7.03 -9.86 17.57
C TYR A 293 8.31 -9.39 18.26
N LEU A 294 9.23 -8.72 17.55
CA LEU A 294 10.45 -8.18 18.15
C LEU A 294 10.21 -6.89 18.94
N ASN A 295 9.43 -5.96 18.37
CA ASN A 295 9.13 -4.68 18.99
C ASN A 295 7.61 -4.45 19.13
N PRO A 296 6.92 -5.12 20.07
CA PRO A 296 5.48 -4.99 20.24
C PRO A 296 5.05 -3.61 20.78
N LYS A 297 5.98 -2.82 21.33
CA LYS A 297 5.72 -1.44 21.79
C LYS A 297 5.55 -0.46 20.62
N PHE A 298 6.15 -0.72 19.46
CA PHE A 298 5.95 0.06 18.22
C PHE A 298 4.64 -0.33 17.51
N LYS A 299 3.51 -0.16 18.21
CA LYS A 299 2.18 -0.50 17.66
C LYS A 299 1.79 0.34 16.43
N PHE A 300 2.47 1.45 16.20
CA PHE A 300 2.25 2.35 15.06
C PHE A 300 2.52 1.70 13.70
N ASN A 301 3.34 0.64 13.66
CA ASN A 301 3.57 -0.13 12.43
C ASN A 301 2.34 -0.97 12.02
N LEU A 302 1.37 -1.17 12.92
CA LEU A 302 0.14 -1.90 12.62
C LEU A 302 -0.78 -1.16 11.64
N THR A 303 -0.52 0.11 11.31
CA THR A 303 -1.29 0.81 10.27
C THR A 303 -1.11 0.15 8.90
N LEU A 304 0.09 -0.36 8.60
CA LEU A 304 0.34 -1.12 7.38
C LEU A 304 -0.45 -2.45 7.38
N VAL A 305 -0.59 -3.12 8.54
CA VAL A 305 -1.44 -4.32 8.66
C VAL A 305 -2.89 -3.97 8.32
N ALA A 306 -3.40 -2.86 8.88
CA ALA A 306 -4.75 -2.40 8.64
C ALA A 306 -4.98 -2.03 7.16
N GLU A 307 -3.99 -1.41 6.50
CA GLU A 307 -4.05 -1.09 5.06
C GLU A 307 -4.02 -2.34 4.20
N ASN A 308 -3.12 -3.28 4.48
CA ASN A 308 -3.05 -4.56 3.81
C ASN A 308 -4.38 -5.34 3.88
N PHE A 309 -4.97 -5.45 5.08
CA PHE A 309 -6.29 -6.10 5.23
C PHE A 309 -7.40 -5.32 4.52
N TYR A 310 -7.34 -3.98 4.52
CA TYR A 310 -8.32 -3.17 3.81
C TYR A 310 -8.27 -3.38 2.29
N LEU A 311 -7.06 -3.44 1.71
CA LEU A 311 -6.85 -3.73 0.28
C LEU A 311 -7.33 -5.14 -0.08
N ASN A 312 -7.11 -6.10 0.81
CA ASN A 312 -7.64 -7.47 0.68
C ASN A 312 -9.14 -7.61 0.98
N LYS A 313 -9.85 -6.51 1.29
CA LYS A 313 -11.29 -6.48 1.67
C LYS A 313 -11.63 -7.27 2.96
N GLU A 314 -10.64 -7.53 3.82
CA GLU A 314 -10.80 -8.23 5.11
C GLU A 314 -11.20 -7.24 6.24
N TYR A 315 -12.35 -6.57 6.10
CA TYR A 315 -12.73 -5.43 6.96
C TYR A 315 -12.86 -5.75 8.46
N ASP A 316 -13.25 -6.97 8.83
CA ASP A 316 -13.31 -7.38 10.24
C ASP A 316 -11.92 -7.46 10.90
N LYS A 317 -10.91 -7.87 10.14
CA LYS A 317 -9.52 -7.87 10.61
C LYS A 317 -9.00 -6.45 10.72
N VAL A 318 -9.36 -5.56 9.79
CA VAL A 318 -9.08 -4.12 9.91
C VAL A 318 -9.65 -3.57 11.22
N LYS A 319 -10.96 -3.75 11.46
CA LYS A 319 -11.66 -3.33 12.69
C LYS A 319 -10.96 -3.89 13.95
N THR A 320 -10.46 -5.13 13.90
CA THR A 320 -9.71 -5.75 15.02
C THR A 320 -8.36 -5.08 15.27
N VAL A 321 -7.58 -4.80 14.23
CA VAL A 321 -6.28 -4.12 14.34
C VAL A 321 -6.48 -2.69 14.85
N LEU A 322 -7.47 -1.98 14.32
CA LEU A 322 -7.76 -0.59 14.69
C LEU A 322 -8.13 -0.42 16.18
N LYS A 323 -8.59 -1.47 16.88
CA LYS A 323 -8.79 -1.43 18.35
C LYS A 323 -7.51 -1.12 19.13
N LYS A 324 -6.33 -1.28 18.53
CA LYS A 324 -5.02 -0.98 19.16
C LYS A 324 -4.69 0.52 19.23
N PHE A 325 -5.41 1.34 18.46
CA PHE A 325 -5.25 2.80 18.46
C PHE A 325 -6.36 3.43 19.30
N ASP A 326 -5.95 4.06 20.39
CA ASP A 326 -6.83 4.71 21.36
C ASP A 326 -6.63 6.24 21.34
N LYS A 327 -7.51 6.99 22.01
CA LYS A 327 -7.51 8.47 21.96
C LYS A 327 -6.18 9.11 22.39
N LYS A 328 -5.33 8.43 23.17
CA LYS A 328 -4.02 8.98 23.58
C LYS A 328 -3.02 9.01 22.42
N ASP A 329 -3.29 8.23 21.38
CA ASP A 329 -2.47 8.13 20.17
C ASP A 329 -2.87 9.16 19.10
N GLU A 330 -3.65 10.18 19.45
CA GLU A 330 -4.01 11.38 18.66
C GLU A 330 -4.21 11.13 17.15
N PHE A 331 -3.13 11.19 16.35
CA PHE A 331 -3.20 11.01 14.91
C PHE A 331 -3.51 9.58 14.49
N TYR A 332 -3.04 8.58 15.23
CA TYR A 332 -3.37 7.17 14.98
C TYR A 332 -4.80 6.83 15.38
N TYR A 333 -5.36 7.51 16.38
CA TYR A 333 -6.79 7.45 16.65
C TYR A 333 -7.59 8.03 15.48
N TRP A 334 -7.15 9.16 14.94
CA TRP A 334 -7.77 9.76 13.76
C TRP A 334 -7.66 8.85 12.52
N PHE A 335 -6.50 8.22 12.29
CA PHE A 335 -6.33 7.18 11.26
C PHE A 335 -7.35 6.06 11.41
N LYS A 336 -7.56 5.56 12.63
CA LYS A 336 -8.62 4.58 12.92
C LYS A 336 -9.98 5.09 12.50
N VAL A 337 -10.37 6.28 12.94
CA VAL A 337 -11.68 6.87 12.63
C VAL A 337 -11.87 7.01 11.12
N LYS A 338 -10.84 7.47 10.39
CA LYS A 338 -10.85 7.55 8.92
C LYS A 338 -11.02 6.18 8.26
N LYS A 339 -10.31 5.17 8.74
CA LYS A 339 -10.40 3.81 8.18
C LYS A 339 -11.75 3.17 8.47
N GLU A 340 -12.31 3.36 9.67
CA GLU A 340 -13.67 2.93 10.00
C GLU A 340 -14.69 3.61 9.07
N ALA A 341 -14.56 4.92 8.84
CA ALA A 341 -15.40 5.65 7.89
C ALA A 341 -15.28 5.10 6.46
N GLN A 342 -14.07 4.84 5.98
CA GLN A 342 -13.84 4.25 4.65
C GLN A 342 -14.49 2.88 4.50
N ILE A 343 -14.44 2.04 5.54
CA ILE A 343 -15.15 0.75 5.54
C ILE A 343 -16.66 0.96 5.47
N ILE A 344 -17.22 1.88 6.26
CA ILE A 344 -18.65 2.21 6.21
C ILE A 344 -19.04 2.70 4.82
N ILE A 345 -18.21 3.53 4.16
CA ILE A 345 -18.47 3.97 2.78
C ILE A 345 -18.56 2.79 1.81
N LYS A 346 -17.69 1.78 1.96
CA LYS A 346 -17.70 0.58 1.13
C LYS A 346 -18.88 -0.36 1.43
N GLU A 347 -19.30 -0.47 2.69
CA GLU A 347 -20.37 -1.37 3.13
C GLU A 347 -21.79 -0.76 2.99
N GLN A 348 -21.93 0.55 3.20
CA GLN A 348 -23.22 1.24 3.39
C GLN A 348 -23.38 2.50 2.52
N GLY A 349 -22.28 3.05 2.00
CA GLY A 349 -22.30 4.21 1.11
C GLY A 349 -21.78 5.50 1.77
N TYR A 350 -21.62 6.54 0.94
CA TYR A 350 -20.96 7.79 1.34
C TYR A 350 -21.68 8.55 2.46
N GLU A 351 -23.01 8.55 2.49
CA GLU A 351 -23.78 9.27 3.51
C GLU A 351 -23.49 8.77 4.93
N ASP A 352 -23.55 7.45 5.15
CA ASP A 352 -23.31 6.85 6.47
C ASP A 352 -21.86 7.04 6.91
N GLY A 353 -20.90 6.87 6.00
CA GLY A 353 -19.49 7.11 6.29
C GLY A 353 -19.20 8.55 6.68
N ILE A 354 -19.85 9.52 6.01
CA ILE A 354 -19.72 10.94 6.34
C ILE A 354 -20.38 11.28 7.66
N ASN A 355 -21.58 10.76 7.92
CA ASN A 355 -22.27 10.97 9.19
C ASN A 355 -21.44 10.41 10.36
N PHE A 356 -20.85 9.23 10.18
CA PHE A 356 -19.94 8.64 11.17
C PHE A 356 -18.71 9.52 11.43
N ILE A 357 -17.93 9.86 10.39
CA ILE A 357 -16.67 10.59 10.59
C ILE A 357 -16.90 12.00 11.11
N SER A 358 -17.92 12.70 10.62
CA SER A 358 -18.26 14.06 11.09
C SER A 358 -18.72 14.07 12.55
N SER A 359 -19.51 13.07 12.96
CA SER A 359 -19.88 12.89 14.37
C SER A 359 -18.65 12.65 15.25
N LYS A 360 -17.70 11.82 14.82
CA LYS A 360 -16.44 11.60 15.57
C LYS A 360 -15.59 12.86 15.64
N PHE A 361 -15.44 13.57 14.53
CA PHE A 361 -14.68 14.81 14.44
C PHE A 361 -15.22 15.90 15.37
N ASN A 362 -16.55 16.12 15.38
CA ASN A 362 -17.20 17.11 16.25
C ASN A 362 -17.04 16.81 17.75
N ASN A 363 -16.79 15.54 18.11
CA ASN A 363 -16.57 15.11 19.50
C ASN A 363 -15.10 15.16 19.93
N ILE A 364 -14.18 15.56 19.04
CA ILE A 364 -12.77 15.80 19.38
C ILE A 364 -12.65 17.26 19.81
N GLY A 365 -12.25 17.50 21.06
CA GLY A 365 -12.18 18.85 21.63
C GLY A 365 -11.08 19.74 21.03
N ASP A 366 -9.97 19.15 20.58
CA ASP A 366 -8.86 19.85 19.93
C ASP A 366 -8.67 19.32 18.49
N GLN A 367 -9.36 19.95 17.54
CA GLN A 367 -9.33 19.57 16.13
C GLN A 367 -8.09 20.16 15.46
N ASN A 368 -7.09 19.34 15.20
CA ASN A 368 -5.89 19.81 14.51
C ASN A 368 -6.09 19.95 12.99
N LEU A 369 -5.19 20.70 12.35
CA LEU A 369 -5.26 21.01 10.91
C LEU A 369 -5.31 19.78 10.00
N LYS A 370 -4.65 18.66 10.38
CA LYS A 370 -4.73 17.42 9.61
C LYS A 370 -6.14 16.83 9.63
N MET A 371 -6.81 16.86 10.79
CA MET A 371 -8.19 16.38 10.92
C MET A 371 -9.16 17.24 10.11
N VAL A 372 -9.00 18.57 10.16
CA VAL A 372 -9.81 19.51 9.37
C VAL A 372 -9.62 19.25 7.87
N PHE A 373 -8.37 19.11 7.42
CA PHE A 373 -8.02 18.77 6.04
C PHE A 373 -8.64 17.46 5.58
N ASP A 374 -8.54 16.43 6.40
CA ASP A 374 -9.12 15.13 6.11
C ASP A 374 -10.64 15.21 6.00
N ILE A 375 -11.32 15.88 6.93
CA ILE A 375 -12.78 16.08 6.87
C ILE A 375 -13.19 16.84 5.60
N ALA A 376 -12.46 17.88 5.21
CA ALA A 376 -12.71 18.61 3.98
C ALA A 376 -12.66 17.67 2.75
N ASN A 377 -11.63 16.81 2.67
CA ASN A 377 -11.49 15.82 1.61
C ASN A 377 -12.62 14.77 1.63
N PHE A 378 -13.05 14.32 2.80
CA PHE A 378 -14.20 13.41 2.94
C PHE A 378 -15.48 14.05 2.38
N TYR A 379 -15.77 15.31 2.74
CA TYR A 379 -16.91 16.04 2.18
C TYR A 379 -16.78 16.25 0.67
N LYS A 380 -15.59 16.61 0.17
CA LYS A 380 -15.34 16.76 -1.27
C LYS A 380 -15.63 15.47 -2.04
N ASN A 381 -15.06 14.35 -1.58
CA ASN A 381 -15.22 13.04 -2.23
C ASN A 381 -16.67 12.53 -2.18
N SER A 382 -17.46 13.01 -1.22
CA SER A 382 -18.89 12.70 -1.10
C SER A 382 -19.78 13.69 -1.85
N LYS A 383 -19.21 14.48 -2.79
CA LYS A 383 -19.89 15.54 -3.56
C LYS A 383 -20.55 16.64 -2.70
N LYS A 384 -20.20 16.74 -1.40
CA LYS A 384 -20.70 17.76 -0.46
C LYS A 384 -19.80 19.01 -0.49
N TYR A 385 -19.68 19.61 -1.67
CA TYR A 385 -18.69 20.65 -1.96
C TYR A 385 -18.82 21.90 -1.07
N LYS A 386 -20.03 22.31 -0.70
CA LYS A 386 -20.25 23.49 0.17
C LYS A 386 -19.52 23.34 1.52
N LYS A 387 -19.68 22.18 2.19
CA LYS A 387 -18.99 21.89 3.45
C LYS A 387 -17.47 21.73 3.25
N ALA A 388 -17.04 21.12 2.15
CA ALA A 388 -15.63 21.01 1.84
C ALA A 388 -14.97 22.40 1.74
N ILE A 389 -15.63 23.35 1.04
CA ILE A 389 -15.17 24.74 0.89
C ILE A 389 -15.05 25.44 2.25
N GLU A 390 -16.02 25.26 3.16
CA GLU A 390 -15.98 25.83 4.51
C GLU A 390 -14.71 25.40 5.25
N TYR A 391 -14.41 24.09 5.30
CA TYR A 391 -13.22 23.57 5.98
C TYR A 391 -11.91 23.93 5.26
N TYR A 392 -11.86 23.89 3.93
CA TYR A 392 -10.68 24.36 3.19
C TYR A 392 -10.40 25.84 3.46
N THR A 393 -11.44 26.67 3.60
CA THR A 393 -11.28 28.10 3.93
C THR A 393 -10.71 28.32 5.33
N GLN A 394 -11.14 27.52 6.30
CA GLN A 394 -10.56 27.55 7.65
C GLN A 394 -9.05 27.27 7.62
N ILE A 395 -8.63 26.24 6.87
CA ILE A 395 -7.20 25.88 6.79
C ILE A 395 -6.39 26.95 6.05
N ILE A 396 -6.87 27.45 4.90
CA ILE A 396 -6.14 28.47 4.12
C ILE A 396 -5.84 29.71 4.97
N SER A 397 -6.74 30.10 5.88
CA SER A 397 -6.56 31.28 6.74
C SER A 397 -5.42 31.17 7.76
N THR A 398 -4.90 29.97 8.00
CA THR A 398 -3.83 29.71 8.97
C THR A 398 -2.49 29.35 8.33
N LEU A 399 -2.42 29.31 7.00
CA LEU A 399 -1.23 28.88 6.26
C LEU A 399 -0.43 30.08 5.74
N ASP A 400 0.89 29.89 5.65
CA ASP A 400 1.79 30.86 5.06
C ASP A 400 1.48 31.10 3.59
N GLU A 401 1.70 32.35 3.14
CA GLU A 401 1.17 32.85 1.87
C GLU A 401 1.67 32.05 0.65
N ASN A 402 2.91 31.57 0.70
CA ASN A 402 3.59 30.86 -0.40
C ASN A 402 3.88 29.39 -0.08
N SER A 403 3.13 28.78 0.84
CA SER A 403 3.35 27.36 1.19
C SER A 403 2.76 26.42 0.15
N ASP A 404 3.47 25.33 -0.19
CA ASP A 404 3.00 24.31 -1.14
C ASP A 404 1.64 23.73 -0.73
N ILE A 405 1.43 23.57 0.58
CA ILE A 405 0.17 23.08 1.11
C ILE A 405 -1.01 24.04 0.85
N LYS A 406 -0.77 25.35 0.88
CA LYS A 406 -1.80 26.34 0.53
C LYS A 406 -2.16 26.22 -0.94
N SER A 407 -1.18 25.98 -1.82
CA SER A 407 -1.44 25.70 -3.24
C SER A 407 -2.35 24.48 -3.43
N ASP A 408 -2.03 23.32 -2.82
CA ASP A 408 -2.87 22.11 -2.93
C ASP A 408 -4.30 22.34 -2.39
N ILE A 409 -4.46 23.08 -1.30
CA ILE A 409 -5.79 23.35 -0.73
C ILE A 409 -6.58 24.35 -1.61
N LEU A 410 -5.92 25.36 -2.18
CA LEU A 410 -6.53 26.27 -3.16
C LEU A 410 -7.01 25.50 -4.39
N TYR A 411 -6.18 24.59 -4.93
CA TYR A 411 -6.58 23.69 -6.02
C TYR A 411 -7.85 22.89 -5.67
N ARG A 412 -7.88 22.25 -4.48
CA ARG A 412 -9.03 21.46 -4.03
C ARG A 412 -10.29 22.30 -3.82
N ARG A 413 -10.16 23.51 -3.26
CA ARG A 413 -11.28 24.42 -3.01
C ARG A 413 -11.79 25.03 -4.32
N GLY A 414 -10.88 25.37 -5.23
CA GLY A 414 -11.18 25.83 -6.59
C GLY A 414 -11.98 24.80 -7.37
N GLY A 415 -11.53 23.54 -7.41
CA GLY A 415 -12.30 22.44 -8.00
C GLY A 415 -13.67 22.25 -7.31
N SER A 416 -13.76 22.44 -5.99
CA SER A 416 -15.05 22.38 -5.29
C SER A 416 -16.00 23.55 -5.66
N PHE A 417 -15.46 24.75 -5.92
CA PHE A 417 -16.26 25.88 -6.44
C PHE A 417 -16.74 25.63 -7.86
N GLU A 418 -15.88 25.07 -8.71
CA GLU A 418 -16.20 24.70 -10.10
C GLU A 418 -17.36 23.70 -10.12
N ARG A 419 -17.29 22.64 -9.31
CA ARG A 419 -18.38 21.66 -9.17
C ARG A 419 -19.70 22.23 -8.66
N LEU A 420 -19.70 23.42 -8.07
CA LEU A 420 -20.90 24.16 -7.67
C LEU A 420 -21.34 25.22 -8.70
N GLY A 421 -20.68 25.29 -9.87
CA GLY A 421 -20.90 26.30 -10.90
C GLY A 421 -20.39 27.70 -10.55
N ASN A 422 -19.60 27.84 -9.47
CA ASN A 422 -19.05 29.14 -9.07
C ASN A 422 -17.69 29.40 -9.73
N TYR A 423 -17.71 29.52 -11.06
CA TYR A 423 -16.50 29.59 -11.87
C TYR A 423 -15.58 30.76 -11.52
N LYS A 424 -16.14 31.93 -11.20
CA LYS A 424 -15.34 33.09 -10.78
C LYS A 424 -14.47 32.81 -9.54
N LYS A 425 -15.02 32.11 -8.54
CA LYS A 425 -14.24 31.73 -7.35
C LYS A 425 -13.29 30.56 -7.64
N ALA A 426 -13.71 29.63 -8.49
CA ALA A 426 -12.86 28.53 -8.92
C ALA A 426 -11.60 29.03 -9.64
N ASP A 427 -11.76 29.86 -10.66
CA ASP A 427 -10.68 30.45 -11.44
C ASP A 427 -9.73 31.24 -10.54
N LYS A 428 -10.27 32.03 -9.60
CA LYS A 428 -9.45 32.76 -8.62
C LYS A 428 -8.58 31.84 -7.77
N ASP A 429 -9.15 30.78 -7.21
CA ASP A 429 -8.40 29.86 -6.35
C ASP A 429 -7.37 29.04 -7.15
N LEU A 430 -7.74 28.56 -8.35
CA LEU A 430 -6.87 27.77 -9.22
C LEU A 430 -5.70 28.60 -9.76
N LEU A 431 -5.95 29.85 -10.18
CA LEU A 431 -4.88 30.77 -10.59
C LEU A 431 -3.93 31.06 -9.43
N HIS A 432 -4.44 31.34 -8.23
CA HIS A 432 -3.58 31.57 -7.06
C HIS A 432 -2.80 30.31 -6.65
N SER A 433 -3.37 29.11 -6.81
CA SER A 433 -2.62 27.86 -6.66
C SER A 433 -1.43 27.79 -7.64
N LEU A 434 -1.66 28.17 -8.91
CA LEU A 434 -0.62 28.22 -9.94
C LEU A 434 0.37 29.37 -9.78
N GLU A 435 0.00 30.46 -9.12
CA GLU A 435 0.94 31.52 -8.74
C GLU A 435 1.96 31.01 -7.72
N ILE A 436 1.52 30.19 -6.76
CA ILE A 436 2.38 29.58 -5.74
C ILE A 436 3.20 28.42 -6.33
N ASN A 437 2.56 27.55 -7.11
CA ASN A 437 3.20 26.41 -7.77
C ASN A 437 2.89 26.39 -9.28
N PRO A 438 3.68 27.11 -10.10
CA PRO A 438 3.43 27.25 -11.54
C PRO A 438 3.57 25.95 -12.35
N ASP A 439 4.24 24.94 -11.79
CA ASP A 439 4.55 23.67 -12.45
C ASP A 439 3.70 22.51 -11.89
N ASP A 440 2.61 22.81 -11.17
CA ASP A 440 1.63 21.78 -10.82
C ASP A 440 0.83 21.37 -12.07
N ALA A 441 1.27 20.28 -12.70
CA ALA A 441 0.65 19.73 -13.89
C ALA A 441 -0.85 19.41 -13.72
N TYR A 442 -1.31 19.03 -12.52
CA TYR A 442 -2.73 18.73 -12.30
C TYR A 442 -3.56 20.00 -12.13
N ALA A 443 -3.03 21.03 -11.46
CA ALA A 443 -3.71 22.32 -11.37
C ALA A 443 -3.81 23.00 -12.75
N LEU A 444 -2.72 22.96 -13.54
CA LEU A 444 -2.71 23.42 -14.93
C LEU A 444 -3.78 22.68 -15.75
N ASN A 445 -3.78 21.35 -15.69
CA ASN A 445 -4.72 20.52 -16.42
C ASN A 445 -6.18 20.81 -16.03
N TYR A 446 -6.47 20.87 -14.73
CA TYR A 446 -7.84 21.06 -14.25
C TYR A 446 -8.38 22.43 -14.63
N LEU A 447 -7.59 23.49 -14.46
CA LEU A 447 -8.01 24.86 -14.82
C LEU A 447 -8.23 24.97 -16.33
N ALA A 448 -7.27 24.50 -17.12
CA ALA A 448 -7.35 24.55 -18.58
C ALA A 448 -8.54 23.75 -19.11
N TYR A 449 -8.74 22.52 -18.63
CA TYR A 449 -9.90 21.71 -19.02
C TYR A 449 -11.22 22.39 -18.63
N SER A 450 -11.31 22.97 -17.43
CA SER A 450 -12.49 23.75 -17.01
C SER A 450 -12.76 24.97 -17.89
N TRP A 451 -11.71 25.61 -18.43
CA TRP A 451 -11.81 26.74 -19.36
C TRP A 451 -12.31 26.29 -20.73
N LEU A 452 -11.78 25.19 -21.26
CA LEU A 452 -12.20 24.59 -22.53
C LEU A 452 -13.68 24.17 -22.51
N GLU A 453 -14.12 23.46 -21.47
CA GLU A 453 -15.53 23.03 -21.32
C GLU A 453 -16.53 24.19 -21.22
N ARG A 454 -16.04 25.41 -21.00
CA ARG A 454 -16.84 26.64 -20.90
C ARG A 454 -16.67 27.56 -22.11
N ASP A 455 -15.97 27.12 -23.15
CA ASP A 455 -15.59 27.96 -24.29
C ASP A 455 -14.90 29.28 -23.87
N TYR A 456 -14.00 29.22 -22.88
CA TYR A 456 -13.38 30.38 -22.24
C TYR A 456 -11.84 30.29 -22.26
N ASN A 457 -11.13 31.39 -22.54
CA ASN A 457 -9.65 31.49 -22.55
C ASN A 457 -8.95 30.30 -23.24
N ILE A 458 -9.39 29.96 -24.45
CA ILE A 458 -8.98 28.74 -25.15
C ILE A 458 -7.47 28.70 -25.43
N ASP A 459 -6.88 29.82 -25.86
CA ASP A 459 -5.45 29.89 -26.19
C ASP A 459 -4.57 29.68 -24.95
N GLU A 460 -4.91 30.34 -23.83
CA GLU A 460 -4.20 30.15 -22.56
C GLU A 460 -4.41 28.74 -22.00
N ALA A 461 -5.61 28.18 -22.10
CA ALA A 461 -5.89 26.80 -21.68
C ALA A 461 -5.02 25.81 -22.47
N PHE A 462 -4.86 26.02 -23.76
CA PHE A 462 -4.02 25.19 -24.61
C PHE A 462 -2.54 25.24 -24.17
N GLN A 463 -2.01 26.43 -23.91
CA GLN A 463 -0.63 26.58 -23.39
C GLN A 463 -0.44 25.91 -22.03
N MET A 464 -1.43 26.00 -21.15
CA MET A 464 -1.42 25.31 -19.85
C MET A 464 -1.40 23.78 -20.03
N LEU A 465 -2.16 23.23 -20.98
CA LEU A 465 -2.17 21.79 -21.28
C LEU A 465 -0.88 21.31 -21.92
N GLU A 466 -0.29 22.07 -22.86
CA GLU A 466 1.03 21.78 -23.40
C GLU A 466 2.09 21.72 -22.30
N LYS A 467 2.04 22.69 -21.37
CA LYS A 467 2.93 22.71 -20.20
C LYS A 467 2.69 21.50 -19.30
N ALA A 468 1.44 21.20 -18.94
CA ALA A 468 1.08 20.04 -18.11
C ALA A 468 1.55 18.72 -18.74
N TYR A 469 1.34 18.55 -20.06
CA TYR A 469 1.79 17.38 -20.81
C TYR A 469 3.32 17.28 -20.85
N SER A 470 4.04 18.40 -20.99
CA SER A 470 5.51 18.40 -20.97
C SER A 470 6.08 17.95 -19.62
N LEU A 471 5.39 18.29 -18.52
CA LEU A 471 5.74 17.90 -17.15
C LEU A 471 5.39 16.43 -16.86
N LYS A 472 4.30 15.91 -17.45
CA LYS A 472 3.76 14.57 -17.18
C LYS A 472 3.25 13.87 -18.44
N ASN A 473 4.15 13.61 -19.38
CA ASN A 473 3.82 13.04 -20.70
C ASN A 473 3.25 11.60 -20.71
N ASN A 474 3.29 10.90 -19.57
CA ASN A 474 2.74 9.56 -19.42
C ASN A 474 1.53 9.53 -18.47
N ASP A 475 1.03 10.68 -18.02
CA ASP A 475 -0.20 10.74 -17.22
C ASP A 475 -1.42 10.70 -18.16
N PRO A 476 -2.26 9.66 -18.09
CA PRO A 476 -3.31 9.45 -19.06
C PRO A 476 -4.44 10.48 -18.99
N TYR A 477 -4.68 11.12 -17.84
CA TYR A 477 -5.70 12.18 -17.72
C TYR A 477 -5.24 13.47 -18.40
N ILE A 478 -3.95 13.78 -18.32
CA ILE A 478 -3.36 14.95 -19.00
C ILE A 478 -3.30 14.71 -20.51
N ILE A 479 -2.95 13.49 -20.93
CA ILE A 479 -2.98 13.07 -22.34
C ILE A 479 -4.40 13.17 -22.91
N ASP A 480 -5.41 12.74 -22.16
CA ASP A 480 -6.81 12.88 -22.56
C ASP A 480 -7.20 14.35 -22.72
N SER A 481 -6.86 15.20 -21.73
CA SER A 481 -7.22 16.62 -21.73
C SER A 481 -6.59 17.39 -22.90
N ILE A 482 -5.30 17.17 -23.20
CA ILE A 482 -4.65 17.80 -24.38
C ILE A 482 -5.22 17.25 -25.68
N GLY A 483 -5.56 15.96 -25.74
CA GLY A 483 -6.25 15.37 -26.89
C GLY A 483 -7.63 15.99 -27.12
N TRP A 484 -8.38 16.23 -26.05
CA TRP A 484 -9.67 16.92 -26.08
C TRP A 484 -9.52 18.39 -26.51
N ALA A 485 -8.47 19.08 -26.08
CA ALA A 485 -8.19 20.44 -26.57
C ALA A 485 -7.99 20.49 -28.09
N TYR A 486 -7.24 19.53 -28.66
CA TYR A 486 -7.11 19.41 -30.12
C TYR A 486 -8.45 19.05 -30.80
N TYR A 487 -9.33 18.29 -30.14
CA TYR A 487 -10.68 18.02 -30.64
C TYR A 487 -11.48 19.31 -30.79
N LEU A 488 -11.46 20.18 -29.79
CA LEU A 488 -12.27 21.41 -29.75
C LEU A 488 -11.87 22.44 -30.81
N ILE A 489 -10.61 22.42 -31.27
CA ILE A 489 -10.13 23.26 -32.39
C ILE A 489 -10.21 22.55 -33.75
N ASP A 490 -11.00 21.48 -33.84
CA ASP A 490 -11.21 20.65 -35.04
C ASP A 490 -9.94 19.97 -35.61
N ASN A 491 -8.86 19.90 -34.85
CA ASN A 491 -7.66 19.17 -35.23
C ASN A 491 -7.75 17.69 -34.83
N TYR A 492 -8.70 16.98 -35.44
CA TYR A 492 -9.01 15.60 -35.08
C TYR A 492 -7.85 14.62 -35.30
N VAL A 493 -6.92 14.91 -36.21
CA VAL A 493 -5.77 14.04 -36.50
C VAL A 493 -4.76 14.06 -35.35
N GLU A 494 -4.44 15.24 -34.79
CA GLU A 494 -3.58 15.30 -33.60
C GLU A 494 -4.32 14.78 -32.37
N ALA A 495 -5.59 15.15 -32.19
CA ALA A 495 -6.42 14.67 -31.09
C ALA A 495 -6.47 13.13 -31.00
N GLU A 496 -6.58 12.43 -32.14
CA GLU A 496 -6.55 10.97 -32.17
C GLU A 496 -5.26 10.41 -31.59
N LYS A 497 -4.10 11.00 -31.88
CA LYS A 497 -2.81 10.47 -31.39
C LYS A 497 -2.77 10.44 -29.87
N TYR A 498 -3.22 11.52 -29.24
CA TYR A 498 -3.29 11.65 -27.79
C TYR A 498 -4.37 10.75 -27.19
N LEU A 499 -5.61 10.83 -27.69
CA LEU A 499 -6.74 10.07 -27.12
C LEU A 499 -6.58 8.56 -27.30
N LYS A 500 -5.99 8.10 -28.42
CA LYS A 500 -5.60 6.70 -28.57
C LYS A 500 -4.61 6.28 -27.49
N ARG A 501 -3.60 7.11 -27.21
CA ARG A 501 -2.62 6.82 -26.16
C ARG A 501 -3.25 6.82 -24.76
N ALA A 502 -4.20 7.71 -24.49
CA ALA A 502 -4.95 7.73 -23.23
C ALA A 502 -5.73 6.41 -23.05
N VAL A 503 -6.45 5.95 -24.09
CA VAL A 503 -7.17 4.65 -24.07
C VAL A 503 -6.21 3.47 -23.86
N GLU A 504 -5.02 3.47 -24.47
CA GLU A 504 -4.01 2.42 -24.24
C GLU A 504 -3.57 2.33 -22.78
N LEU A 505 -3.53 3.46 -22.06
CA LEU A 505 -3.11 3.55 -20.67
C LEU A 505 -4.28 3.33 -19.68
N MET A 506 -5.50 3.70 -20.07
CA MET A 506 -6.72 3.56 -19.26
C MET A 506 -7.86 2.92 -20.08
N PRO A 507 -7.75 1.63 -20.44
CA PRO A 507 -8.71 0.99 -21.34
C PRO A 507 -10.12 0.86 -20.76
N GLU A 508 -10.28 0.96 -19.44
CA GLU A 508 -11.56 0.82 -18.73
C GLU A 508 -12.14 2.16 -18.25
N ASP A 509 -11.49 3.29 -18.54
CA ASP A 509 -12.01 4.60 -18.13
C ASP A 509 -13.17 5.04 -19.05
N PRO A 510 -14.37 5.32 -18.51
CA PRO A 510 -15.53 5.68 -19.31
C PRO A 510 -15.39 6.97 -20.10
N ILE A 511 -14.73 7.99 -19.53
CA ILE A 511 -14.61 9.32 -20.14
C ILE A 511 -13.62 9.26 -21.30
N VAL A 512 -12.45 8.65 -21.07
CA VAL A 512 -11.40 8.52 -22.11
C VAL A 512 -11.91 7.69 -23.29
N ASN A 513 -12.66 6.62 -23.04
CA ASN A 513 -13.27 5.82 -24.10
C ASN A 513 -14.39 6.58 -24.84
N ASP A 514 -15.14 7.45 -24.16
CA ASP A 514 -16.16 8.31 -24.81
C ASP A 514 -15.50 9.34 -25.74
N HIS A 515 -14.49 10.08 -25.26
CA HIS A 515 -13.73 11.04 -26.05
C HIS A 515 -13.08 10.39 -27.29
N TYR A 516 -12.51 9.20 -27.13
CA TYR A 516 -11.95 8.47 -28.27
C TYR A 516 -13.03 8.02 -29.27
N GLY A 517 -14.21 7.60 -28.77
CA GLY A 517 -15.37 7.34 -29.61
C GLY A 517 -15.79 8.56 -30.43
N ASP A 518 -15.81 9.75 -29.83
CA ASP A 518 -16.15 11.01 -30.49
C ASP A 518 -15.17 11.36 -31.60
N ILE A 519 -13.86 11.20 -31.36
CA ILE A 519 -12.83 11.39 -32.39
C ILE A 519 -13.00 10.43 -33.56
N LEU A 520 -13.21 9.14 -33.27
CA LEU A 520 -13.40 8.13 -34.31
C LEU A 520 -14.63 8.47 -35.17
N TRP A 521 -15.68 9.00 -34.55
CA TRP A 521 -16.87 9.46 -35.27
C TRP A 521 -16.56 10.63 -36.21
N LYS A 522 -15.88 11.68 -35.72
CA LYS A 522 -15.47 12.86 -36.51
C LYS A 522 -14.54 12.49 -37.67
N LEU A 523 -13.70 11.48 -37.47
CA LEU A 523 -12.82 10.90 -38.51
C LEU A 523 -13.54 9.86 -39.41
N ASN A 524 -14.87 9.85 -39.40
CA ASN A 524 -15.74 8.99 -40.22
C ASN A 524 -15.54 7.47 -40.02
N ARG A 525 -15.01 7.05 -38.86
CA ARG A 525 -14.85 5.65 -38.43
C ARG A 525 -15.99 5.23 -37.49
N LYS A 526 -17.21 5.30 -38.01
CA LYS A 526 -18.46 5.16 -37.24
C LYS A 526 -18.64 3.80 -36.56
N ILE A 527 -18.14 2.73 -37.17
CA ILE A 527 -18.20 1.37 -36.59
C ILE A 527 -17.33 1.30 -35.33
N GLN A 528 -16.10 1.80 -35.42
CA GLN A 528 -15.16 1.84 -34.30
C GLN A 528 -15.68 2.77 -33.20
N ALA A 529 -16.20 3.96 -33.54
CA ALA A 529 -16.82 4.86 -32.57
C ALA A 529 -17.91 4.17 -31.74
N ARG A 530 -18.84 3.48 -32.42
CA ARG A 530 -19.92 2.71 -31.76
C ARG A 530 -19.41 1.56 -30.90
N TYR A 531 -18.29 0.94 -31.27
CA TYR A 531 -17.64 -0.08 -30.44
C TYR A 531 -17.16 0.51 -29.10
N PHE A 532 -16.45 1.65 -29.14
CA PHE A 532 -15.95 2.31 -27.93
C PHE A 532 -17.08 2.83 -27.04
N TRP A 533 -18.07 3.54 -27.61
CA TRP A 533 -19.26 3.97 -26.88
C TRP A 533 -20.03 2.80 -26.24
N LYS A 534 -20.13 1.65 -26.92
CA LYS A 534 -20.76 0.46 -26.33
C LYS A 534 -19.97 -0.06 -25.12
N ASN A 535 -18.64 -0.02 -25.16
CA ASN A 535 -17.81 -0.39 -24.01
C ASN A 535 -18.01 0.57 -22.83
N VAL A 536 -18.13 1.87 -23.10
CA VAL A 536 -18.45 2.87 -22.06
C VAL A 536 -19.71 2.50 -21.29
N LEU A 537 -20.75 2.00 -21.97
CA LEU A 537 -21.99 1.55 -21.32
C LEU A 537 -21.80 0.27 -20.48
N SER A 538 -20.73 -0.50 -20.68
CA SER A 538 -20.45 -1.74 -19.96
C SER A 538 -19.59 -1.57 -18.70
N PHE A 539 -18.89 -0.44 -18.55
CA PHE A 539 -18.04 -0.20 -17.39
C PHE A 539 -18.87 0.09 -16.13
N GLU A 540 -18.38 -0.38 -14.98
CA GLU A 540 -19.06 -0.22 -13.69
C GLU A 540 -19.11 1.25 -13.25
N ASP A 541 -18.01 1.98 -13.45
CA ASP A 541 -17.83 3.37 -12.98
C ASP A 541 -18.47 4.44 -13.89
N THR A 542 -19.19 4.06 -14.94
CA THR A 542 -19.83 5.04 -15.85
C THR A 542 -20.99 5.75 -15.15
N ASP A 543 -20.85 7.07 -15.01
CA ASP A 543 -21.88 7.97 -14.45
C ASP A 543 -23.16 7.95 -15.31
N GLU A 544 -24.32 8.18 -14.69
CA GLU A 544 -25.62 8.17 -15.37
C GLU A 544 -25.70 9.22 -16.48
N ASP A 545 -25.10 10.40 -16.27
CA ASP A 545 -25.08 11.47 -17.28
C ASP A 545 -24.29 11.04 -18.51
N ILE A 546 -23.15 10.37 -18.32
CA ILE A 546 -22.33 9.81 -19.41
C ILE A 546 -23.12 8.70 -20.12
N ARG A 547 -23.76 7.77 -19.39
CA ARG A 547 -24.57 6.71 -20.01
C ARG A 547 -25.65 7.27 -20.91
N LYS A 548 -26.35 8.30 -20.44
CA LYS A 548 -27.41 8.97 -21.21
C LYS A 548 -26.85 9.65 -22.46
N ASN A 549 -25.76 10.39 -22.33
CA ASN A 549 -25.12 11.06 -23.46
C ASN A 549 -24.65 10.05 -24.52
N VAL A 550 -23.92 9.01 -24.09
CA VAL A 550 -23.42 7.95 -24.98
C VAL A 550 -24.56 7.22 -25.69
N GLN A 551 -25.67 6.94 -25.01
CA GLN A 551 -26.85 6.32 -25.65
C GLN A 551 -27.42 7.19 -26.77
N LEU A 552 -27.46 8.52 -26.60
CA LEU A 552 -27.88 9.45 -27.66
C LEU A 552 -26.87 9.44 -28.83
N LYS A 553 -25.55 9.53 -28.53
CA LYS A 553 -24.48 9.43 -29.54
C LYS A 553 -24.54 8.12 -30.34
N MET A 554 -24.93 7.01 -29.71
CA MET A 554 -25.11 5.73 -30.41
C MET A 554 -26.24 5.74 -31.44
N ILE A 555 -27.22 6.64 -31.34
CA ILE A 555 -28.31 6.78 -32.30
C ILE A 555 -27.94 7.85 -33.32
N ASP A 556 -27.73 9.07 -32.82
CA ASP A 556 -27.66 10.29 -33.63
C ASP A 556 -26.24 10.64 -34.09
N GLY A 557 -25.23 10.02 -33.48
CA GLY A 557 -23.83 10.41 -33.64
C GLY A 557 -23.46 11.59 -32.76
N VAL A 558 -22.25 12.12 -32.96
CA VAL A 558 -21.85 13.36 -32.26
C VAL A 558 -22.59 14.54 -32.90
N THR A 559 -23.49 15.17 -32.15
CA THR A 559 -24.12 16.42 -32.54
C THR A 559 -23.14 17.57 -32.30
N ASN A 560 -22.92 18.43 -33.29
CA ASN A 560 -22.15 19.65 -33.09
C ASN A 560 -22.93 20.54 -32.10
N SER A 561 -22.27 20.92 -31.00
CA SER A 561 -22.72 21.98 -30.10
C SER A 561 -22.68 23.34 -30.79
#